data_AF-A0A7S0BKN3-F1
#
_entry.id   AF-A0A7S0BKN3-F1
#
_cell.length_a   1.000
_cell.length_b   1.000
_cell.length_c   1.000
_cell.angle_alpha   90.00
_cell.angle_beta   90.00
_cell.angle_gamma   90.00
#
_symmetry.space_group_name_H-M   'P 1'
#
loop_
_entity.id
_entity.type
_entity.pdbx_description
1 polymer ?
#
loop_
_entity_poly.entity_id
_entity_poly.type
_entity_poly.pdbx_seq_one_letter_code
_entity_poly.pdbx_strand_id
1 'polypeptide(L)'
;VLLVLRFQFSLQGLSGILVSLANVFGVFVSTLMLSYGLIEVPKWLWKFGDYQAKLRSSEIRATYTMERMEEAKSSMALALGNINAVMSLYDKSKKDMPTRKRKTIKKFIRLIQAEVPNPDSGLTLPKAIQDNALHCALTEDYLAGLRFKVKKRVIEFRKVNYLWKKRCVEAFELEDLIQWRTGDFQASSWIGSVFLTIRAYILPVFSRIAAAATALLTMATIWSEATLWTISLRNSLDLSPFSYLIHQLHPPYIVVILFCFACVLYLYTCLFFGIFRFRLFMLYELVPKHTDPFTLVLNSVLCSRLLIPVAYNFITIMHETTYSISILYEGAT
;
A
#
# COMPACT_ATOMS: atom_id res chain seq x y z
N VAL A 1 20.88 24.13 -15.92
CA VAL A 1 21.98 24.86 -16.58
C VAL A 1 23.05 25.31 -15.57
N LEU A 2 22.73 26.05 -14.50
CA LEU A 2 23.70 26.45 -13.46
C LEU A 2 24.33 25.29 -12.66
N LEU A 3 23.62 24.17 -12.47
CA LEU A 3 24.14 22.99 -11.75
C LEU A 3 25.14 22.16 -12.58
N VAL A 4 25.00 22.18 -13.91
CA VAL A 4 25.87 21.45 -14.85
C VAL A 4 27.20 22.18 -15.07
N LEU A 5 27.21 23.51 -14.93
CA LEU A 5 28.41 24.32 -15.11
C LEU A 5 29.33 24.37 -13.88
N ARG A 6 28.83 24.03 -12.68
CA ARG A 6 29.61 24.15 -11.42
C ARG A 6 30.22 22.85 -10.93
N PHE A 7 29.63 21.70 -11.25
CA PHE A 7 30.19 20.39 -10.90
C PHE A 7 30.89 19.81 -12.12
N GLN A 8 32.22 19.96 -12.17
CA GLN A 8 33.06 19.04 -12.94
C GLN A 8 32.63 17.62 -12.57
N PHE A 9 32.51 16.72 -13.57
CA PHE A 9 32.06 15.32 -13.43
C PHE A 9 32.96 14.50 -12.49
N SER A 10 32.96 14.82 -11.19
CA SER A 10 33.58 14.04 -10.13
C SER A 10 32.52 13.08 -9.58
N LEU A 11 32.93 11.87 -9.20
CA LEU A 11 32.05 10.88 -8.57
C LEU A 11 31.40 11.44 -7.28
N GLN A 12 32.08 12.37 -6.61
CA GLN A 12 31.55 13.08 -5.45
C GLN A 12 30.40 14.03 -5.81
N GLY A 13 30.51 14.75 -6.95
CA GLY A 13 29.43 15.60 -7.47
C GLY A 13 28.19 14.78 -7.85
N LEU A 14 28.36 13.63 -8.52
CA LEU A 14 27.26 12.73 -8.85
C LEU A 14 26.55 12.20 -7.60
N SER A 15 27.32 11.80 -6.58
CA SER A 15 26.77 11.36 -5.29
C SER A 15 25.95 12.48 -4.63
N GLY A 16 26.45 13.71 -4.60
CA GLY A 16 25.72 14.87 -4.07
C GLY A 16 24.42 15.17 -4.83
N ILE A 17 24.43 15.03 -6.16
CA ILE A 17 23.22 15.17 -6.99
C ILE A 17 22.23 14.06 -6.67
N LEU A 18 22.67 12.81 -6.56
CA LEU A 18 21.78 11.68 -6.25
C LEU A 18 21.14 11.82 -4.86
N VAL A 19 21.91 12.24 -3.86
CA VAL A 19 21.41 12.48 -2.50
C VAL A 19 20.39 13.61 -2.49
N SER A 20 20.68 14.73 -3.15
CA SER A 20 19.74 15.85 -3.21
C SER A 20 18.46 15.50 -3.98
N LEU A 21 18.58 14.80 -5.12
CA LEU A 21 17.43 14.36 -5.91
C LEU A 21 16.55 13.38 -5.13
N ALA A 22 17.16 12.45 -4.39
CA ALA A 22 16.42 11.51 -3.56
C ALA A 22 15.66 12.24 -2.42
N ASN A 23 16.25 13.28 -1.83
CA ASN A 23 15.60 14.08 -0.79
C ASN A 23 14.45 14.91 -1.35
N VAL A 24 14.65 15.56 -2.50
CA VAL A 24 13.58 16.30 -3.21
C VAL A 24 12.44 15.36 -3.59
N PHE A 25 12.75 14.14 -4.06
CA PHE A 25 11.73 13.14 -4.35
C PHE A 25 10.89 12.79 -3.12
N GLY A 26 11.51 12.59 -1.96
CA GLY A 26 10.78 12.31 -0.71
C GLY A 26 9.83 13.45 -0.31
N VAL A 27 10.30 14.70 -0.37
CA VAL A 27 9.47 15.88 -0.07
C VAL A 27 8.33 15.99 -1.09
N PHE A 28 8.62 15.85 -2.39
CA PHE A 28 7.62 15.92 -3.45
C PHE A 28 6.53 14.86 -3.29
N VAL A 29 6.91 13.60 -3.08
CA VAL A 29 5.96 12.50 -2.84
C VAL A 29 5.15 12.77 -1.57
N SER A 30 5.78 13.26 -0.50
CA SER A 30 5.10 13.61 0.74
C SER A 30 4.02 14.68 0.51
N THR A 31 4.34 15.77 -0.18
CA THR A 31 3.40 16.85 -0.47
C THR A 31 2.22 16.37 -1.33
N LEU A 32 2.48 15.59 -2.38
CA LEU A 32 1.41 15.05 -3.24
C LEU A 32 0.51 14.05 -2.51
N MET A 33 1.10 13.12 -1.75
CA MET A 33 0.31 12.09 -1.05
C MET A 33 -0.47 12.69 0.13
N LEU A 34 0.13 13.63 0.85
CA LEU A 34 -0.53 14.34 1.95
C LEU A 34 -1.71 15.17 1.44
N SER A 35 -1.52 15.97 0.38
CA SER A 35 -2.60 16.79 -0.20
C SER A 35 -3.79 15.94 -0.69
N TYR A 36 -3.52 14.81 -1.35
CA TYR A 36 -4.56 13.85 -1.71
C TYR A 36 -5.26 13.27 -0.46
N GLY A 37 -4.48 12.87 0.55
CA GLY A 37 -4.97 12.29 1.80
C GLY A 37 -5.88 13.23 2.59
N LEU A 38 -5.51 14.51 2.71
CA LEU A 38 -6.30 15.54 3.38
C LEU A 38 -7.71 15.64 2.79
N ILE A 39 -7.84 15.56 1.46
CA ILE A 39 -9.15 15.68 0.80
C ILE A 39 -9.94 14.36 0.87
N GLU A 40 -9.28 13.23 0.67
CA GLU A 40 -9.98 11.95 0.52
C GLU A 40 -10.32 11.27 1.85
N VAL A 41 -9.56 11.48 2.94
CA VAL A 41 -9.84 10.84 4.24
C VAL A 41 -11.20 11.26 4.81
N PRO A 42 -11.55 12.57 4.93
CA PRO A 42 -12.87 12.98 5.42
C PRO A 42 -14.00 12.51 4.50
N LYS A 43 -13.81 12.58 3.17
CA LYS A 43 -14.78 12.07 2.19
C LYS A 43 -15.02 10.57 2.34
N TRP A 44 -13.96 9.81 2.55
CA TRP A 44 -14.02 8.37 2.75
C TRP A 44 -14.74 8.01 4.05
N LEU A 45 -14.44 8.71 5.17
CA LEU A 45 -15.13 8.55 6.45
C LEU A 45 -16.62 8.92 6.36
N TRP A 46 -16.95 9.97 5.61
CA TRP A 46 -18.34 10.39 5.40
C TRP A 46 -19.15 9.33 4.64
N LYS A 47 -18.57 8.80 3.56
CA LYS A 47 -19.17 7.73 2.74
C LYS A 47 -19.07 6.35 3.40
N PHE A 48 -18.40 6.24 4.54
CA PHE A 48 -18.24 4.96 5.23
C PHE A 48 -19.60 4.37 5.66
N GLY A 49 -20.59 5.20 5.97
CA GLY A 49 -21.91 4.72 6.37
C GLY A 49 -22.86 4.32 5.24
N ASP A 50 -22.47 4.51 3.97
CA ASP A 50 -23.31 4.13 2.83
C ASP A 50 -23.02 2.68 2.40
N TYR A 51 -23.75 1.75 3.00
CA TYR A 51 -23.58 0.32 2.74
C TYR A 51 -24.01 -0.09 1.33
N GLN A 52 -25.03 0.55 0.76
CA GLN A 52 -25.52 0.24 -0.59
C GLN A 52 -24.48 0.63 -1.65
N ALA A 53 -23.92 1.84 -1.54
CA ALA A 53 -22.86 2.29 -2.44
C ALA A 53 -21.58 1.45 -2.28
N LYS A 54 -21.26 1.04 -1.04
CA LYS A 54 -20.15 0.13 -0.76
C LYS A 54 -20.34 -1.23 -1.41
N LEU A 55 -21.52 -1.83 -1.30
CA LEU A 55 -21.84 -3.13 -1.89
C LEU A 55 -21.69 -3.09 -3.42
N ARG A 56 -22.33 -2.12 -4.08
CA ARG A 56 -22.19 -1.93 -5.54
C ARG A 56 -20.73 -1.76 -5.96
N SER A 57 -19.97 -1.01 -5.18
CA SER A 57 -18.54 -0.81 -5.44
C SER A 57 -17.70 -2.06 -5.18
N SER A 58 -18.05 -2.91 -4.22
CA SER A 58 -17.37 -4.19 -3.99
C SER A 58 -17.67 -5.21 -5.07
N GLU A 59 -18.91 -5.29 -5.55
CA GLU A 59 -19.30 -6.18 -6.67
C GLU A 59 -18.51 -5.84 -7.93
N ILE A 60 -18.46 -4.56 -8.33
CA ILE A 60 -17.67 -4.10 -9.49
C ILE A 60 -16.17 -4.39 -9.29
N ARG A 61 -15.66 -4.26 -8.06
CA ARG A 61 -14.25 -4.59 -7.78
C ARG A 61 -14.01 -6.10 -7.78
N ALA A 62 -14.99 -6.90 -7.39
CA ALA A 62 -14.91 -8.35 -7.41
C ALA A 62 -14.82 -8.87 -8.85
N THR A 63 -15.58 -8.30 -9.79
CA THR A 63 -15.49 -8.67 -11.21
C THR A 63 -14.12 -8.36 -11.81
N TYR A 64 -13.57 -7.17 -11.54
CA TYR A 64 -12.20 -6.82 -11.97
C TYR A 64 -11.13 -7.74 -11.34
N THR A 65 -11.31 -8.09 -10.06
CA THR A 65 -10.37 -8.99 -9.37
C THR A 65 -10.49 -10.43 -9.89
N MET A 66 -11.68 -10.85 -10.30
CA MET A 66 -11.94 -12.13 -10.94
C MET A 66 -11.23 -12.24 -12.29
N GLU A 67 -11.33 -11.21 -13.14
CA GLU A 67 -10.62 -11.15 -14.42
C GLU A 67 -9.10 -11.28 -14.22
N ARG A 68 -8.53 -10.51 -13.27
CA ARG A 68 -7.10 -10.61 -12.91
C ARG A 68 -6.75 -12.00 -12.36
N MET A 69 -7.66 -12.65 -11.65
CA MET A 69 -7.44 -14.01 -11.12
C MET A 69 -7.38 -15.03 -12.25
N GLU A 70 -8.28 -14.93 -13.22
CA GLU A 70 -8.33 -15.80 -14.40
C GLU A 70 -7.10 -15.62 -15.28
N GLU A 71 -6.63 -14.39 -15.47
CA GLU A 71 -5.37 -14.09 -16.15
C GLU A 71 -4.16 -14.68 -15.41
N ALA A 72 -4.12 -14.53 -14.09
CA ALA A 72 -3.06 -15.12 -13.27
C ALA A 72 -3.09 -16.65 -13.31
N LYS A 73 -4.29 -17.24 -13.31
CA LYS A 73 -4.54 -18.68 -13.42
C LYS A 73 -4.11 -19.23 -14.78
N SER A 74 -4.44 -18.56 -15.88
CA SER A 74 -4.03 -18.96 -17.22
C SER A 74 -2.51 -18.83 -17.41
N SER A 75 -1.92 -17.74 -16.92
CA SER A 75 -0.46 -17.54 -16.92
C SER A 75 0.28 -18.62 -16.13
N MET A 76 -0.28 -19.04 -14.99
CA MET A 76 0.24 -20.15 -14.20
C MET A 76 0.08 -21.49 -14.94
N ALA A 77 -1.06 -21.74 -15.59
CA ALA A 77 -1.31 -22.95 -16.38
C ALA A 77 -0.34 -23.07 -17.57
N LEU A 78 0.00 -21.96 -18.24
CA LEU A 78 1.04 -21.93 -19.28
C LEU A 78 2.42 -22.31 -18.73
N ALA A 79 2.78 -21.77 -17.56
CA ALA A 79 4.05 -22.12 -16.90
C ALA A 79 4.10 -23.62 -16.52
N LEU A 80 2.97 -24.20 -16.12
CA LEU A 80 2.81 -25.63 -15.88
C LEU A 80 2.92 -26.48 -17.15
N GLY A 81 2.33 -26.02 -18.26
CA GLY A 81 2.50 -26.65 -19.57
C GLY A 81 3.98 -26.77 -19.96
N ASN A 82 4.76 -25.71 -19.72
CA ASN A 82 6.21 -25.73 -19.97
C ASN A 82 6.95 -26.73 -19.08
N ILE A 83 6.56 -26.88 -17.81
CA ILE A 83 7.15 -27.90 -16.91
C ILE A 83 6.84 -29.31 -17.42
N ASN A 84 5.60 -29.57 -17.86
CA ASN A 84 5.21 -30.85 -18.41
C ASN A 84 5.95 -31.15 -19.73
N ALA A 85 6.17 -30.13 -20.56
CA ALA A 85 7.00 -30.26 -21.76
C ALA A 85 8.44 -30.64 -21.41
N VAL A 86 9.07 -29.95 -20.46
CA VAL A 86 10.42 -30.27 -19.97
C VAL A 86 10.48 -31.68 -19.36
N MET A 87 9.43 -32.11 -18.64
CA MET A 87 9.33 -33.47 -18.12
C MET A 87 9.26 -34.50 -19.25
N SER A 88 8.47 -34.25 -20.29
CA SER A 88 8.39 -35.14 -21.46
C SER A 88 9.72 -35.27 -22.20
N LEU A 89 10.49 -34.18 -22.29
CA LEU A 89 11.85 -34.22 -22.85
C LEU A 89 12.82 -34.95 -21.96
N TYR A 90 12.75 -34.70 -20.66
CA TYR A 90 13.57 -35.37 -19.68
C TYR A 90 13.36 -36.88 -19.79
N ASP A 91 12.13 -37.37 -19.92
CA ASP A 91 11.84 -38.80 -20.06
C ASP A 91 12.38 -39.39 -21.36
N LYS A 92 12.31 -38.64 -22.47
CA LYS A 92 12.90 -39.04 -23.76
C LYS A 92 14.44 -39.09 -23.70
N SER A 93 15.07 -38.06 -23.16
CA SER A 93 16.54 -37.88 -23.12
C SER A 93 17.19 -38.60 -21.92
N LYS A 94 16.39 -39.14 -20.99
CA LYS A 94 16.88 -39.77 -19.75
C LYS A 94 17.92 -40.84 -20.02
N LYS A 95 17.75 -41.66 -21.07
CA LYS A 95 18.64 -42.78 -21.38
C LYS A 95 20.04 -42.31 -21.79
N ASP A 96 20.13 -41.21 -22.54
CA ASP A 96 21.39 -40.72 -23.12
C ASP A 96 22.20 -39.83 -22.17
N MET A 97 21.60 -39.39 -21.06
CA MET A 97 22.22 -38.43 -20.13
C MET A 97 23.06 -39.10 -19.02
N PRO A 98 24.23 -38.53 -18.64
CA PRO A 98 25.02 -38.99 -17.51
C PRO A 98 24.22 -39.06 -16.20
N THR A 99 24.47 -40.09 -15.39
CA THR A 99 23.75 -40.36 -14.13
C THR A 99 23.75 -39.18 -13.15
N ARG A 100 24.85 -38.41 -13.07
CA ARG A 100 24.95 -37.22 -12.21
C ARG A 100 23.99 -36.11 -12.65
N LYS A 101 24.02 -35.72 -13.93
CA LYS A 101 23.11 -34.69 -14.50
C LYS A 101 21.64 -35.11 -14.39
N ARG A 102 21.35 -36.40 -14.62
CA ARG A 102 20.01 -36.98 -14.48
C ARG A 102 19.43 -36.80 -13.07
N LYS A 103 20.22 -37.09 -12.02
CA LYS A 103 19.77 -36.91 -10.62
C LYS A 103 19.50 -35.44 -10.30
N THR A 104 20.37 -34.54 -10.73
CA THR A 104 20.24 -33.08 -10.50
C THR A 104 18.97 -32.52 -11.15
N ILE A 105 18.76 -32.78 -12.43
CA ILE A 105 17.59 -32.29 -13.18
C ILE A 105 16.29 -32.87 -12.60
N LYS A 106 16.27 -34.16 -12.26
CA LYS A 106 15.12 -34.79 -11.59
C LYS A 106 14.78 -34.12 -10.26
N LYS A 107 15.79 -33.72 -9.48
CA LYS A 107 15.59 -32.98 -8.22
C LYS A 107 14.97 -31.60 -8.48
N PHE A 108 15.46 -30.87 -9.49
CA PHE A 108 14.91 -29.57 -9.87
C PHE A 108 13.45 -29.67 -10.34
N ILE A 109 13.13 -30.64 -11.20
CA ILE A 109 11.76 -30.84 -11.67
C ILE A 109 10.81 -31.15 -10.50
N ARG A 110 11.22 -32.02 -9.56
CA ARG A 110 10.42 -32.33 -8.36
C ARG A 110 10.22 -31.11 -7.45
N LEU A 111 11.25 -30.29 -7.27
CA LEU A 111 11.16 -29.05 -6.49
C LEU A 111 10.16 -28.09 -7.13
N ILE A 112 10.22 -27.92 -8.45
CA ILE A 112 9.31 -27.03 -9.19
C ILE A 112 7.87 -27.55 -9.07
N GLN A 113 7.63 -28.86 -9.20
CA GLN A 113 6.30 -29.45 -9.04
C GLN A 113 5.73 -29.26 -7.64
N ALA A 114 6.56 -29.36 -6.60
CA ALA A 114 6.12 -29.16 -5.21
C ALA A 114 5.76 -27.70 -4.88
N GLU A 115 6.28 -26.73 -5.64
CA GLU A 115 5.98 -25.30 -5.43
C GLU A 115 4.60 -24.91 -5.99
N VAL A 116 4.03 -25.71 -6.89
CA VAL A 116 2.74 -25.43 -7.54
C VAL A 116 1.60 -25.87 -6.60
N PRO A 117 0.57 -25.02 -6.38
CA PRO A 117 -0.65 -25.48 -5.71
C PRO A 117 -1.25 -26.69 -6.46
N ASN A 118 -1.79 -27.66 -5.73
CA ASN A 118 -2.51 -28.78 -6.35
C ASN A 118 -3.52 -28.21 -7.34
N PRO A 119 -3.49 -28.62 -8.62
CA PRO A 119 -4.45 -28.14 -9.58
C PRO A 119 -5.82 -28.59 -9.08
N ASP A 120 -6.66 -27.65 -8.62
CA ASP A 120 -8.09 -27.89 -8.54
C ASP A 120 -8.51 -28.44 -9.91
N SER A 121 -9.30 -29.51 -9.90
CA SER A 121 -9.55 -30.50 -10.96
C SER A 121 -10.08 -29.98 -12.31
N GLY A 122 -10.13 -28.65 -12.51
CA GLY A 122 -10.59 -27.98 -13.73
C GLY A 122 -9.52 -27.18 -14.48
N LEU A 123 -8.23 -27.32 -14.16
CA LEU A 123 -7.16 -26.66 -14.93
C LEU A 123 -6.91 -27.41 -16.24
N THR A 124 -7.53 -26.96 -17.34
CA THR A 124 -7.14 -27.40 -18.68
C THR A 124 -5.75 -26.84 -18.98
N LEU A 125 -4.73 -27.69 -18.82
CA LEU A 125 -3.35 -27.35 -19.13
C LEU A 125 -3.23 -27.16 -20.66
N PRO A 126 -2.87 -25.97 -21.14
CA PRO A 126 -2.59 -25.78 -22.55
C PRO A 126 -1.51 -26.77 -23.00
N LYS A 127 -1.73 -27.41 -24.15
CA LYS A 127 -0.72 -28.25 -24.78
C LYS A 127 0.49 -27.34 -25.07
N ALA A 128 1.66 -27.70 -24.54
CA ALA A 128 2.84 -26.87 -24.66
C ALA A 128 3.15 -26.55 -26.12
N ILE A 129 3.54 -25.30 -26.39
CA ILE A 129 3.99 -24.88 -27.72
C ILE A 129 5.22 -25.70 -28.07
N GLN A 130 5.12 -26.37 -29.21
CA GLN A 130 6.07 -27.35 -29.68
C GLN A 130 7.13 -26.64 -30.53
N ASP A 131 8.13 -26.06 -29.89
CA ASP A 131 9.25 -25.43 -30.59
C ASP A 131 10.56 -26.19 -30.36
N ASN A 132 11.27 -26.42 -31.46
CA ASN A 132 12.60 -27.04 -31.55
C ASN A 132 13.67 -26.40 -30.64
N ALA A 133 13.37 -25.26 -29.97
CA ALA A 133 14.17 -24.62 -28.93
C ALA A 133 14.31 -25.44 -27.64
N LEU A 134 13.51 -26.49 -27.47
CA LEU A 134 13.43 -27.29 -26.25
C LEU A 134 14.65 -28.23 -26.04
N HIS A 135 15.49 -28.46 -27.05
CA HIS A 135 16.75 -29.21 -26.89
C HIS A 135 17.80 -28.46 -26.03
N CYS A 136 17.74 -27.12 -25.94
CA CYS A 136 18.52 -26.32 -24.99
C CYS A 136 17.88 -26.24 -23.58
N ALA A 137 16.66 -26.76 -23.40
CA ALA A 137 15.86 -26.62 -22.18
C ALA A 137 16.30 -27.53 -21.01
N LEU A 138 17.22 -28.49 -21.25
CA LEU A 138 17.77 -29.35 -20.20
C LEU A 138 19.01 -28.77 -19.50
N THR A 139 19.28 -27.49 -19.68
CA THR A 139 20.37 -26.77 -19.02
C THR A 139 19.95 -26.31 -17.62
N GLU A 140 20.88 -26.31 -16.67
CA GLU A 140 20.63 -25.85 -15.29
C GLU A 140 20.15 -24.40 -15.24
N ASP A 141 20.75 -23.52 -16.05
CA ASP A 141 20.36 -22.11 -16.14
C ASP A 141 18.92 -21.93 -16.66
N TYR A 142 18.51 -22.75 -17.62
CA TYR A 142 17.13 -22.72 -18.13
C TYR A 142 16.14 -23.19 -17.06
N LEU A 143 16.47 -24.27 -16.33
CA LEU A 143 15.64 -24.78 -15.23
C LEU A 143 15.54 -23.77 -14.08
N ALA A 144 16.63 -23.07 -13.76
CA ALA A 144 16.64 -22.00 -12.78
C ALA A 144 15.73 -20.83 -13.22
N GLY A 145 15.84 -20.40 -14.48
CA GLY A 145 14.97 -19.39 -15.07
C GLY A 145 13.50 -19.80 -15.12
N LEU A 146 13.21 -21.07 -15.42
CA LEU A 146 11.86 -21.63 -15.41
C LEU A 146 11.29 -21.64 -13.99
N ARG A 147 12.05 -22.09 -12.99
CA ARG A 147 11.63 -22.05 -11.58
C ARG A 147 11.31 -20.63 -11.14
N PHE A 148 12.17 -19.66 -11.48
CA PHE A 148 11.91 -18.26 -11.16
C PHE A 148 10.58 -17.76 -11.77
N LYS A 149 10.34 -18.06 -13.06
CA LYS A 149 9.08 -17.71 -13.74
C LYS A 149 7.88 -18.38 -13.07
N VAL A 150 7.95 -19.68 -12.80
CA VAL A 150 6.86 -20.45 -12.16
C VAL A 150 6.56 -19.90 -10.78
N LYS A 151 7.58 -19.74 -9.93
CA LYS A 151 7.43 -19.21 -8.58
C LYS A 151 6.77 -17.83 -8.58
N LYS A 152 7.20 -16.94 -9.49
CA LYS A 152 6.58 -15.61 -9.65
C LYS A 152 5.09 -15.70 -10.01
N ARG A 153 4.71 -16.57 -10.95
CA ARG A 153 3.31 -16.75 -11.37
C ARG A 153 2.46 -17.40 -10.28
N VAL A 154 3.00 -18.37 -9.54
CA VAL A 154 2.30 -19.02 -8.42
C VAL A 154 2.04 -18.03 -7.28
N ILE A 155 3.02 -17.20 -6.94
CA ILE A 155 2.85 -16.16 -5.91
C ILE A 155 1.74 -15.18 -6.31
N GLU A 156 1.76 -14.69 -7.56
CA GLU A 156 0.74 -13.78 -8.05
C GLU A 156 -0.66 -14.42 -8.07
N PHE A 157 -0.76 -15.68 -8.52
CA PHE A 157 -2.03 -16.41 -8.46
C PHE A 157 -2.55 -16.57 -7.03
N ARG A 158 -1.71 -16.96 -6.07
CA ARG A 158 -2.10 -17.09 -4.65
C ARG A 158 -2.59 -15.76 -4.09
N LYS A 159 -1.88 -14.66 -4.40
CA LYS A 159 -2.22 -13.30 -4.01
C LYS A 159 -3.59 -12.89 -4.54
N VAL A 160 -3.82 -13.03 -5.84
CA VAL A 160 -5.08 -12.60 -6.47
C VAL A 160 -6.25 -13.51 -6.08
N ASN A 161 -6.04 -14.82 -5.95
CA ASN A 161 -7.04 -15.76 -5.45
C ASN A 161 -7.48 -15.41 -4.02
N TYR A 162 -6.53 -15.08 -3.14
CA TYR A 162 -6.84 -14.61 -1.79
C TYR A 162 -7.63 -13.29 -1.82
N LEU A 163 -7.20 -12.33 -2.65
CA LEU A 163 -7.90 -11.05 -2.79
C LEU A 163 -9.33 -11.24 -3.26
N TRP A 164 -9.56 -12.06 -4.29
CA TRP A 164 -10.90 -12.35 -4.79
C TRP A 164 -11.77 -12.98 -3.70
N LYS A 165 -11.30 -14.03 -3.01
CA LYS A 165 -12.04 -14.65 -1.90
C LYS A 165 -12.39 -13.64 -0.82
N LYS A 166 -11.43 -12.81 -0.42
CA LYS A 166 -11.65 -11.76 0.57
C LYS A 166 -12.72 -10.76 0.12
N ARG A 167 -12.70 -10.35 -1.15
CA ARG A 167 -13.71 -9.43 -1.72
C ARG A 167 -15.10 -10.04 -1.76
N CYS A 168 -15.21 -11.33 -2.10
CA CYS A 168 -16.49 -12.04 -2.06
C CYS A 168 -17.05 -12.08 -0.64
N VAL A 169 -16.22 -12.43 0.36
CA VAL A 169 -16.63 -12.42 1.76
C VAL A 169 -17.05 -11.02 2.21
N GLU A 170 -16.29 -9.98 1.85
CA GLU A 170 -16.65 -8.58 2.15
C GLU A 170 -18.00 -8.18 1.51
N ALA A 171 -18.31 -8.64 0.30
CA ALA A 171 -19.57 -8.38 -0.38
C ALA A 171 -20.74 -9.10 0.31
N PHE A 172 -20.59 -10.40 0.61
CA PHE A 172 -21.61 -11.17 1.32
C PHE A 172 -21.90 -10.59 2.71
N GLU A 173 -20.88 -10.20 3.47
CA GLU A 173 -21.08 -9.53 4.77
C GLU A 173 -21.86 -8.21 4.64
N LEU A 174 -21.70 -7.47 3.53
CA LEU A 174 -22.44 -6.24 3.27
C LEU A 174 -23.89 -6.54 2.87
N GLU A 175 -24.13 -7.57 2.06
CA GLU A 175 -25.46 -8.05 1.70
C GLU A 175 -26.23 -8.49 2.94
N ASP A 176 -25.62 -9.35 3.77
CA ASP A 176 -26.21 -9.83 5.03
C ASP A 176 -26.58 -8.67 5.95
N LEU A 177 -25.71 -7.65 6.05
CA LEU A 177 -25.97 -6.45 6.86
C LEU A 177 -27.16 -5.65 6.32
N ILE A 178 -27.31 -5.55 5.00
CA ILE A 178 -28.41 -4.83 4.36
C ILE A 178 -29.72 -5.60 4.54
N GLN A 179 -29.73 -6.92 4.32
CA GLN A 179 -30.90 -7.79 4.52
C GLN A 179 -31.35 -7.83 5.98
N TRP A 180 -30.40 -7.84 6.93
CA TRP A 180 -30.71 -7.73 8.34
C TRP A 180 -31.38 -6.39 8.67
N ARG A 181 -30.95 -5.30 8.05
CA ARG A 181 -31.53 -3.97 8.23
C ARG A 181 -32.93 -3.84 7.63
N THR A 182 -33.24 -4.54 6.54
CA THR A 182 -34.58 -4.57 5.93
C THR A 182 -35.55 -5.49 6.67
N GLY A 183 -35.04 -6.37 7.54
CA GLY A 183 -35.83 -7.31 8.33
C GLY A 183 -36.03 -8.68 7.67
N ASP A 184 -35.38 -8.92 6.53
CA ASP A 184 -35.49 -10.18 5.77
C ASP A 184 -34.61 -11.30 6.37
N PHE A 185 -33.67 -10.95 7.25
CA PHE A 185 -32.73 -11.88 7.86
C PHE A 185 -32.77 -11.81 9.39
N GLN A 186 -33.02 -12.95 10.04
CA GLN A 186 -32.92 -13.07 11.50
C GLN A 186 -31.54 -13.60 11.89
N ALA A 187 -30.87 -12.90 12.79
CA ALA A 187 -29.59 -13.33 13.32
C ALA A 187 -29.74 -14.61 14.15
N SER A 188 -28.79 -15.54 14.00
CA SER A 188 -28.82 -16.85 14.66
C SER A 188 -28.57 -16.81 16.17
N SER A 189 -28.05 -15.70 16.69
CA SER A 189 -27.68 -15.54 18.10
C SER A 189 -27.82 -14.08 18.54
N TRP A 190 -28.17 -13.87 19.81
CA TRP A 190 -28.29 -12.54 20.42
C TRP A 190 -26.99 -11.72 20.34
N ILE A 191 -25.83 -12.38 20.47
CA ILE A 191 -24.50 -11.75 20.33
C ILE A 191 -24.30 -11.27 18.89
N GLY A 192 -24.76 -12.07 17.91
CA GLY A 192 -24.74 -11.71 16.50
C GLY A 192 -25.61 -10.49 16.22
N SER A 193 -26.82 -10.43 16.82
CA SER A 193 -27.71 -9.27 16.72
C SER A 193 -27.09 -7.99 17.27
N VAL A 194 -26.42 -8.05 18.42
CA VAL A 194 -25.75 -6.89 19.02
C VAL A 194 -24.61 -6.40 18.11
N PHE A 195 -23.78 -7.32 17.61
CA PHE A 195 -22.69 -6.97 16.69
C PHE A 195 -23.21 -6.35 15.38
N LEU A 196 -24.26 -6.91 14.79
CA LEU A 196 -24.92 -6.36 13.60
C LEU A 196 -25.51 -4.98 13.88
N THR A 197 -26.11 -4.76 15.05
CA THR A 197 -26.68 -3.45 15.45
C THR A 197 -25.58 -2.39 15.57
N ILE A 198 -24.47 -2.71 16.23
CA ILE A 198 -23.31 -1.81 16.36
C ILE A 198 -22.77 -1.46 14.96
N ARG A 199 -22.58 -2.47 14.10
CA ARG A 199 -22.08 -2.27 12.73
C ARG A 199 -23.06 -1.47 11.88
N ALA A 200 -24.36 -1.72 11.98
CA ALA A 200 -25.38 -1.07 11.16
C ALA A 200 -25.64 0.40 11.55
N TYR A 201 -25.65 0.73 12.84
CA TYR A 201 -26.11 2.05 13.32
C TYR A 201 -25.04 2.88 14.03
N ILE A 202 -24.25 2.29 14.93
CA ILE A 202 -23.27 3.04 15.73
C ILE A 202 -22.06 3.41 14.90
N LEU A 203 -21.52 2.46 14.13
CA LEU A 203 -20.35 2.65 13.30
C LEU A 203 -20.49 3.78 12.25
N PRO A 204 -21.60 3.92 11.49
CA PRO A 204 -21.76 5.01 10.53
C PRO A 204 -21.94 6.38 11.19
N VAL A 205 -22.55 6.44 12.38
CA VAL A 205 -22.67 7.70 13.14
C VAL A 205 -21.29 8.13 13.63
N PHE A 206 -20.53 7.21 14.23
CA PHE A 206 -19.15 7.47 14.65
C PHE A 206 -18.27 7.89 13.46
N SER A 207 -18.41 7.24 12.30
CA SER A 207 -17.64 7.61 11.11
C SER A 207 -17.98 9.01 10.58
N ARG A 208 -19.24 9.45 10.70
CA ARG A 208 -19.65 10.83 10.34
C ARG A 208 -19.08 11.87 11.30
N ILE A 209 -19.08 11.58 12.60
CA ILE A 209 -18.45 12.46 13.60
C ILE A 209 -16.95 12.55 13.34
N ALA A 210 -16.28 11.42 13.12
CA ALA A 210 -14.87 11.37 12.75
C ALA A 210 -14.59 12.10 11.42
N ALA A 211 -15.48 12.00 10.43
CA ALA A 211 -15.38 12.75 9.18
C ALA A 211 -15.44 14.26 9.40
N ALA A 212 -16.37 14.74 10.25
CA ALA A 212 -16.46 16.15 10.59
C ALA A 212 -15.21 16.64 11.35
N ALA A 213 -14.74 15.87 12.34
CA ALA A 213 -13.54 16.20 13.10
C ALA A 213 -12.28 16.26 12.21
N THR A 214 -12.10 15.25 11.34
CA THR A 214 -10.98 15.24 10.38
C THR A 214 -11.12 16.34 9.34
N ALA A 215 -12.31 16.68 8.86
CA ALA A 215 -12.52 17.82 7.96
C ALA A 215 -12.15 19.15 8.64
N LEU A 216 -12.50 19.35 9.92
CA LEU A 216 -12.06 20.53 10.67
C LEU A 216 -10.54 20.57 10.81
N LEU A 217 -9.90 19.43 11.10
CA LEU A 217 -8.44 19.33 11.13
C LEU A 217 -7.82 19.64 9.76
N THR A 218 -8.38 19.16 8.64
CA THR A 218 -7.90 19.54 7.30
C THR A 218 -7.93 21.05 7.09
N MET A 219 -9.05 21.67 7.41
CA MET A 219 -9.24 23.11 7.23
C MET A 219 -8.27 23.89 8.10
N ALA A 220 -8.07 23.47 9.36
CA ALA A 220 -7.08 24.05 10.25
C ALA A 220 -5.65 23.89 9.71
N THR A 221 -5.28 22.71 9.20
CA THR A 221 -3.94 22.48 8.61
C THR A 221 -3.69 23.34 7.38
N ILE A 222 -4.65 23.42 6.47
CA ILE A 222 -4.55 24.25 5.26
C ILE A 222 -4.50 25.73 5.64
N TRP A 223 -5.32 26.15 6.61
CA TRP A 223 -5.32 27.53 7.11
C TRP A 223 -3.97 27.89 7.69
N SER A 224 -3.43 27.05 8.59
CA SER A 224 -2.15 27.33 9.20
C SER A 224 -1.00 27.35 8.20
N GLU A 225 -0.99 26.44 7.22
CA GLU A 225 0.01 26.44 6.14
C GLU A 225 -0.09 27.70 5.27
N ALA A 226 -1.30 28.18 4.97
CA ALA A 226 -1.51 29.43 4.25
C ALA A 226 -1.04 30.65 5.05
N THR A 227 -1.20 30.64 6.38
CA THR A 227 -0.76 31.75 7.25
C THR A 227 0.74 31.78 7.54
N LEU A 228 1.51 30.73 7.19
CA LEU A 228 2.97 30.72 7.38
C LEU A 228 3.67 31.90 6.69
N TRP A 229 3.18 32.30 5.51
CA TRP A 229 3.71 33.46 4.78
C TRP A 229 3.43 34.79 5.48
N THR A 230 2.34 34.89 6.24
CA THR A 230 1.91 36.13 6.89
C THR A 230 2.87 36.51 8.02
N ILE A 231 3.41 35.54 8.76
CA ILE A 231 4.39 35.79 9.82
C ILE A 231 5.74 36.24 9.29
N SER A 232 6.19 35.70 8.15
CA SER A 232 7.41 36.19 7.50
C SER A 232 7.30 37.66 7.06
N LEU A 233 6.09 38.21 6.91
CA LEU A 233 5.86 39.58 6.46
C LEU A 233 5.44 40.55 7.59
N ARG A 234 4.83 40.08 8.68
CA ARG A 234 4.28 40.93 9.74
C ARG A 234 4.45 40.26 11.10
N ASN A 235 5.52 40.62 11.81
CA ASN A 235 6.02 40.08 13.09
C ASN A 235 5.05 40.11 14.31
N SER A 236 3.75 40.39 14.15
CA SER A 236 2.87 40.62 15.31
C SER A 236 1.50 39.94 15.28
N LEU A 237 1.19 39.10 14.27
CA LEU A 237 -0.12 38.44 14.17
C LEU A 237 0.02 36.94 13.93
N ASP A 238 -0.04 36.15 15.01
CA ASP A 238 -0.15 34.70 14.96
C ASP A 238 -1.60 34.28 14.61
N LEU A 239 -1.85 34.06 13.32
CA LEU A 239 -3.17 33.65 12.80
C LEU A 239 -3.35 32.13 12.67
N SER A 240 -2.36 31.33 13.10
CA SER A 240 -2.43 29.87 13.07
C SER A 240 -3.31 29.36 14.22
N PRO A 241 -4.44 28.68 13.95
CA PRO A 241 -5.30 28.13 14.99
C PRO A 241 -4.57 27.16 15.93
N PHE A 242 -3.53 26.46 15.46
CA PHE A 242 -2.71 25.58 16.30
C PHE A 242 -1.88 26.38 17.31
N SER A 243 -1.19 27.45 16.87
CA SER A 243 -0.39 28.30 17.76
C SER A 243 -1.29 29.01 18.77
N TYR A 244 -2.44 29.51 18.34
CA TYR A 244 -3.41 30.15 19.24
C TYR A 244 -3.89 29.19 20.34
N LEU A 245 -4.27 27.96 19.98
CA LEU A 245 -4.76 26.97 20.94
C LEU A 245 -3.71 26.60 22.01
N ILE A 246 -2.44 26.56 21.63
CA ILE A 246 -1.35 26.14 22.52
C ILE A 246 -0.84 27.29 23.38
N HIS A 247 -0.64 28.47 22.80
CA HIS A 247 0.03 29.58 23.48
C HIS A 247 -0.94 30.50 24.25
N GLN A 248 -2.17 30.69 23.77
CA GLN A 248 -3.10 31.66 24.38
C GLN A 248 -4.01 31.04 25.45
N LEU A 249 -4.36 29.76 25.30
CA LEU A 249 -5.26 29.07 26.25
C LEU A 249 -4.53 28.43 27.43
N HIS A 250 -3.20 28.44 27.42
CA HIS A 250 -2.33 27.80 28.43
C HIS A 250 -2.86 26.45 28.95
N PRO A 251 -3.15 25.48 28.06
CA PRO A 251 -3.66 24.18 28.48
C PRO A 251 -2.60 23.41 29.30
N PRO A 252 -3.03 22.45 30.14
CA PRO A 252 -2.10 21.59 30.85
C PRO A 252 -1.24 20.80 29.85
N TYR A 253 0.03 20.55 30.22
CA TYR A 253 1.03 19.93 29.35
C TYR A 253 0.57 18.60 28.70
N ILE A 254 -0.20 17.79 29.44
CA ILE A 254 -0.76 16.52 28.93
C ILE A 254 -1.70 16.75 27.75
N VAL A 255 -2.53 17.80 27.80
CA VAL A 255 -3.48 18.14 26.73
C VAL A 255 -2.72 18.58 25.48
N VAL A 256 -1.64 19.35 25.63
CA VAL A 256 -0.77 19.73 24.50
C VAL A 256 -0.16 18.49 23.85
N ILE A 257 0.38 17.54 24.64
CA ILE A 257 0.95 16.30 24.10
C ILE A 257 -0.10 15.49 23.34
N LEU A 258 -1.27 15.26 23.94
CA LEU A 258 -2.34 14.48 23.31
C LEU A 258 -2.84 15.13 22.01
N PHE A 259 -2.94 16.46 22.01
CA PHE A 259 -3.33 17.23 20.84
C PHE A 259 -2.29 17.15 19.70
N CYS A 260 -1.01 17.38 20.01
CA CYS A 260 0.07 17.25 19.04
C CYS A 260 0.15 15.83 18.48
N PHE A 261 0.05 14.82 19.35
CA PHE A 261 0.01 13.42 18.94
C PHE A 261 -1.15 13.13 17.99
N ALA A 262 -2.37 13.60 18.33
CA ALA A 262 -3.54 13.42 17.49
C ALA A 262 -3.38 14.10 16.11
N CYS A 263 -2.82 15.31 16.06
CA CYS A 263 -2.59 16.04 14.81
C CYS A 263 -1.53 15.35 13.93
N VAL A 264 -0.40 14.95 14.49
CA VAL A 264 0.66 14.24 13.76
C VAL A 264 0.16 12.88 13.28
N LEU A 265 -0.54 12.13 14.13
CA LEU A 265 -1.16 10.86 13.76
C LEU A 265 -2.14 11.07 12.59
N TYR A 266 -2.96 12.11 12.65
CA TYR A 266 -3.87 12.45 11.56
C TYR A 266 -3.14 12.73 10.24
N LEU A 267 -2.10 13.57 10.25
CA LEU A 267 -1.30 13.86 9.05
C LEU A 267 -0.63 12.59 8.49
N TYR A 268 -0.13 11.70 9.35
CA TYR A 268 0.41 10.41 8.94
C TYR A 268 -0.65 9.48 8.35
N THR A 269 -1.86 9.45 8.92
CA THR A 269 -2.96 8.68 8.33
C THR A 269 -3.32 9.20 6.94
N CYS A 270 -3.31 10.51 6.72
CA CYS A 270 -3.56 11.11 5.40
C CYS A 270 -2.46 10.75 4.40
N LEU A 271 -1.19 10.88 4.81
CA LEU A 271 -0.03 10.50 3.99
C LEU A 271 -0.12 9.03 3.55
N PHE A 272 -0.31 8.09 4.50
CA PHE A 272 -0.39 6.67 4.19
C PHE A 272 -1.65 6.31 3.40
N PHE A 273 -2.78 6.95 3.69
CA PHE A 273 -3.99 6.78 2.90
C PHE A 273 -3.74 7.15 1.44
N GLY A 274 -3.02 8.25 1.18
CA GLY A 274 -2.60 8.64 -0.17
C GLY A 274 -1.70 7.61 -0.84
N ILE A 275 -0.63 7.18 -0.17
CA ILE A 275 0.34 6.22 -0.70
C ILE A 275 -0.33 4.92 -1.16
N PHE A 276 -1.23 4.36 -0.35
CA PHE A 276 -1.85 3.06 -0.65
C PHE A 276 -3.04 3.14 -1.63
N ARG A 277 -3.69 4.30 -1.76
CA ARG A 277 -4.79 4.50 -2.72
C ARG A 277 -4.33 4.93 -4.10
N PHE A 278 -3.19 5.62 -4.19
CA PHE A 278 -2.71 6.16 -5.45
C PHE A 278 -2.20 5.03 -6.36
N ARG A 279 -2.90 4.82 -7.48
CA ARG A 279 -2.73 3.65 -8.37
C ARG A 279 -1.43 3.60 -9.18
N LEU A 280 -0.52 4.57 -9.03
CA LEU A 280 0.74 4.59 -9.79
C LEU A 280 1.73 3.47 -9.40
N PHE A 281 1.39 2.65 -8.42
CA PHE A 281 2.35 1.87 -7.65
C PHE A 281 1.85 0.43 -7.38
N MET A 282 1.54 -0.33 -8.42
CA MET A 282 1.25 -1.78 -8.32
C MET A 282 2.34 -2.59 -7.58
N LEU A 283 3.57 -2.06 -7.51
CA LEU A 283 4.71 -2.60 -6.75
C LEU A 283 4.52 -2.54 -5.22
N TYR A 284 3.51 -1.82 -4.73
CA TYR A 284 3.29 -1.50 -3.31
C TYR A 284 1.99 -2.13 -2.75
N GLU A 285 1.37 -3.06 -3.47
CA GLU A 285 0.15 -3.74 -3.01
C GLU A 285 0.46 -4.71 -1.85
N LEU A 286 0.06 -4.36 -0.63
CA LEU A 286 0.16 -5.24 0.53
C LEU A 286 -1.04 -6.19 0.58
N VAL A 287 -0.77 -7.49 0.66
CA VAL A 287 -1.75 -8.55 0.81
C VAL A 287 -1.35 -9.40 2.00
N PRO A 288 -2.21 -9.57 3.01
CA PRO A 288 -1.85 -10.28 4.22
C PRO A 288 -1.39 -11.70 3.86
N LYS A 289 -0.25 -12.11 4.42
CA LYS A 289 0.40 -13.42 4.22
C LYS A 289 0.88 -13.74 2.78
N HIS A 290 0.64 -12.86 1.81
CA HIS A 290 0.97 -13.07 0.40
C HIS A 290 1.81 -11.96 -0.23
N THR A 291 2.30 -11.01 0.57
CA THR A 291 3.25 -9.97 0.11
C THR A 291 4.66 -10.52 -0.05
N ASP A 292 5.31 -10.15 -1.15
CA ASP A 292 6.71 -10.48 -1.42
C ASP A 292 7.64 -9.71 -0.46
N PRO A 293 8.73 -10.31 0.07
CA PRO A 293 9.64 -9.62 0.99
C PRO A 293 10.22 -8.32 0.42
N PHE A 294 10.49 -8.29 -0.90
CA PHE A 294 10.96 -7.08 -1.57
C PHE A 294 9.95 -5.93 -1.45
N THR A 295 8.68 -6.19 -1.76
CA THR A 295 7.59 -5.20 -1.61
C THR A 295 7.41 -4.76 -0.16
N LEU A 296 7.59 -5.66 0.81
CA LEU A 296 7.48 -5.33 2.23
C LEU A 296 8.59 -4.35 2.65
N VAL A 297 9.84 -4.66 2.32
CA VAL A 297 11.00 -3.79 2.62
C VAL A 297 10.84 -2.44 1.92
N LEU A 298 10.43 -2.44 0.64
CA LEU A 298 10.21 -1.22 -0.13
C LEU A 298 9.16 -0.32 0.53
N ASN A 299 8.02 -0.88 0.94
CA ASN A 299 6.97 -0.13 1.65
C ASN A 299 7.46 0.37 3.01
N SER A 300 8.23 -0.43 3.74
CA SER A 300 8.79 -0.03 5.04
C SER A 300 9.74 1.17 4.90
N VAL A 301 10.64 1.13 3.92
CA VAL A 301 11.58 2.23 3.63
C VAL A 301 10.83 3.47 3.14
N LEU A 302 9.81 3.31 2.31
CA LEU A 302 8.98 4.42 1.86
C LEU A 302 8.27 5.08 3.05
N CYS A 303 7.67 4.28 3.94
CA CYS A 303 6.96 4.80 5.09
C CYS A 303 7.90 5.53 6.05
N SER A 304 9.04 4.95 6.41
CA SER A 304 9.99 5.58 7.33
C SER A 304 10.56 6.90 6.79
N ARG A 305 10.80 6.97 5.47
CA ARG A 305 11.34 8.16 4.82
C ARG A 305 10.37 9.33 4.81
N LEU A 306 9.07 9.08 4.68
CA LEU A 306 8.05 10.13 4.54
C LEU A 306 7.52 10.65 5.89
N LEU A 307 7.79 9.97 7.00
CA LEU A 307 7.39 10.42 8.35
C LEU A 307 8.12 11.69 8.80
N ILE A 308 9.42 11.80 8.53
CA ILE A 308 10.25 12.92 9.00
C ILE A 308 9.81 14.25 8.36
N PRO A 309 9.63 14.36 7.03
CA PRO A 309 9.17 15.60 6.41
C PRO A 309 7.81 16.07 6.93
N VAL A 310 6.88 15.15 7.18
CA VAL A 310 5.54 15.50 7.70
C VAL A 310 5.59 15.96 9.15
N ALA A 311 6.41 15.32 10.00
CA ALA A 311 6.63 15.83 11.37
C ALA A 311 7.26 17.22 11.35
N TYR A 312 8.25 17.45 10.50
CA TYR A 312 8.88 18.76 10.35
C TYR A 312 7.88 19.82 9.85
N ASN A 313 7.03 19.48 8.89
CA ASN A 313 5.95 20.35 8.42
C ASN A 313 4.99 20.72 9.56
N PHE A 314 4.59 19.76 10.41
CA PHE A 314 3.75 20.03 11.56
C PHE A 314 4.40 20.99 12.57
N ILE A 315 5.68 20.78 12.90
CA ILE A 315 6.43 21.70 13.80
C ILE A 315 6.48 23.11 13.20
N THR A 316 6.68 23.22 11.88
CA THR A 316 6.67 24.51 11.17
C THR A 316 5.31 25.20 11.29
N ILE A 317 4.21 24.45 11.12
CA ILE A 317 2.83 24.93 11.25
C ILE A 317 2.48 25.44 12.67
N MET A 318 3.14 24.90 13.71
CA MET A 318 2.99 25.38 15.09
C MET A 318 3.83 26.64 15.40
N HIS A 319 4.65 27.11 14.45
CA HIS A 319 5.59 28.22 14.59
C HIS A 319 6.67 28.04 15.67
N GLU A 320 6.86 26.82 16.18
CA GLU A 320 7.91 26.50 17.17
C GLU A 320 9.31 26.78 16.65
N THR A 321 9.55 26.63 15.35
CA THR A 321 10.83 27.00 14.73
C THR A 321 11.14 28.49 14.88
N THR A 322 10.13 29.35 14.93
CA THR A 322 10.30 30.80 15.09
C THR A 322 10.51 31.17 16.55
N TYR A 323 9.73 30.57 17.47
CA TYR A 323 9.85 30.82 18.91
C TYR A 323 11.15 30.24 19.51
N SER A 324 11.60 29.08 19.05
CA SER A 324 12.87 28.49 19.49
C SER A 324 14.08 29.32 19.05
N ILE A 325 14.02 29.93 17.86
CA ILE A 325 15.03 30.89 17.40
C ILE A 325 15.04 32.12 18.30
N SER A 326 13.88 32.72 18.65
CA SER A 326 13.87 33.88 19.55
C SER A 326 14.47 33.59 20.93
N ILE A 327 14.22 32.41 21.51
CA ILE A 327 14.79 32.02 22.82
C ILE A 327 16.32 31.82 22.74
N LEU A 328 16.82 31.28 21.63
CA LEU A 328 18.27 31.10 21.42
C LEU A 328 19.03 32.43 21.25
N TYR A 329 18.37 33.46 20.73
CA TYR A 329 18.97 34.79 20.54
C TYR A 329 18.73 35.75 21.71
N GLU A 330 17.69 35.59 22.52
CA GLU A 330 17.48 36.37 23.76
C GLU A 330 18.50 36.00 24.86
N GLY A 331 19.13 34.82 24.80
CA GLY A 331 20.24 34.47 25.70
C GLY A 331 21.60 35.07 25.32
N ALA A 332 21.68 35.88 24.27
CA ALA A 332 22.94 36.41 23.70
C ALA A 332 23.06 37.95 23.78
N THR A 333 22.25 38.62 24.60
CA THR A 333 22.40 40.06 24.92
C THR A 333 22.66 40.28 26.39
#